data_AF-A0A379WUV2-F1
#
_entry.id   AF-A0A379WUV2-F1
#
_cell.length_a   1.000
_cell.length_b   1.000
_cell.length_c   1.000
_cell.angle_alpha   90.00
_cell.angle_beta   90.00
_cell.angle_gamma   90.00
#
_symmetry.space_group_name_H-M   'P 1'
#
loop_
_entity.id
_entity.type
_entity.pdbx_description
1 polymer ?
#
loop_
_entity_poly.entity_id
_entity_poly.type
_entity_poly.pdbx_seq_one_letter_code
_entity_poly.pdbx_strand_id
1 'polypeptide(L)'
;MPTERVKKNSTAQAGCKLFLTKPLGIGVLTTAEKKSLLKPEHQGLATEVMCRMNIAGAAFANIDGVKAMTDVTGFGLLGHLSEMCQGAGVQALLCYQDIPKLPGVEEYIALGAVPGGTERNFASYGHLMGDMSREVRSLLCDPQTSGGLLLAVTPGRRRRC
;
A
#
# COMPACT_ATOMS: atom_id res chain seq x y z
N MET A 1 -7.45 4.97 -22.89
CA MET A 1 -8.18 5.84 -21.94
C MET A 1 -8.19 7.25 -22.52
N PRO A 2 -9.33 7.96 -22.56
CA PRO A 2 -9.37 9.37 -22.93
C PRO A 2 -8.45 10.21 -22.02
N THR A 3 -7.77 11.21 -22.56
CA THR A 3 -6.73 11.98 -21.86
C THR A 3 -7.27 12.69 -20.62
N GLU A 4 -8.54 13.10 -20.65
CA GLU A 4 -9.24 13.73 -19.53
C GLU A 4 -9.49 12.80 -18.34
N ARG A 5 -9.35 11.47 -18.52
CA ARG A 5 -9.59 10.45 -17.48
C ARG A 5 -8.32 9.85 -16.89
N VAL A 6 -7.15 10.39 -17.25
CA VAL A 6 -5.87 9.96 -16.66
C VAL A 6 -5.83 10.38 -15.19
N LYS A 7 -5.82 9.41 -14.27
CA LYS A 7 -5.61 9.66 -12.84
C LYS A 7 -4.13 9.68 -12.55
N LYS A 8 -3.61 10.85 -12.15
CA LYS A 8 -2.22 11.02 -11.72
C LYS A 8 -2.09 10.65 -10.24
N ASN A 9 -0.87 10.31 -9.82
CA ASN A 9 -0.58 10.10 -8.39
C ASN A 9 -0.43 11.43 -7.62
N SER A 10 -0.23 12.56 -8.31
CA SER A 10 0.05 13.88 -7.72
C SER A 10 -1.17 14.79 -7.56
N THR A 11 -2.37 14.32 -7.84
CA THR A 11 -3.60 15.15 -7.85
C THR A 11 -4.49 14.95 -6.63
N ALA A 12 -3.95 14.36 -5.55
CA ALA A 12 -4.65 14.20 -4.27
C ALA A 12 -5.02 15.56 -3.67
N GLN A 13 -5.99 15.58 -2.76
CA GLN A 13 -6.49 16.80 -2.12
C GLN A 13 -6.68 16.56 -0.62
N ALA A 14 -6.49 17.60 0.19
CA ALA A 14 -6.81 17.54 1.61
C ALA A 14 -8.26 17.09 1.84
N GLY A 15 -8.46 16.23 2.83
CA GLY A 15 -9.76 15.61 3.13
C GLY A 15 -10.10 14.36 2.32
N CYS A 16 -9.26 13.96 1.35
CA CYS A 16 -9.39 12.64 0.72
C CYS A 16 -9.28 11.51 1.75
N LYS A 17 -10.03 10.43 1.50
CA LYS A 17 -9.90 9.14 2.17
C LYS A 17 -8.99 8.24 1.33
N LEU A 18 -8.17 7.46 2.01
CA LEU A 18 -7.23 6.53 1.38
C LEU A 18 -7.82 5.13 1.33
N PHE A 19 -7.66 4.45 0.20
CA PHE A 19 -8.10 3.07 0.01
C PHE A 19 -6.99 2.24 -0.61
N LEU A 20 -6.89 0.98 -0.21
CA LEU A 20 -5.92 0.02 -0.72
C LEU A 20 -6.65 -1.24 -1.19
N THR A 21 -6.39 -1.69 -2.42
CA THR A 21 -7.17 -2.78 -3.03
C THR A 21 -6.62 -4.18 -2.80
N LYS A 22 -5.41 -4.31 -2.27
CA LYS A 22 -4.81 -5.59 -1.87
C LYS A 22 -4.17 -5.46 -0.49
N PRO A 23 -4.16 -6.54 0.31
CA PRO A 23 -3.47 -6.54 1.59
C PRO A 23 -1.95 -6.39 1.42
N LEU A 24 -1.29 -5.85 2.45
CA LEU A 24 0.18 -5.78 2.54
C LEU A 24 0.78 -7.08 3.09
N GLY A 25 2.07 -7.28 2.82
CA GLY A 25 2.89 -8.34 3.43
C GLY A 25 3.51 -9.32 2.45
N ILE A 26 3.48 -9.04 1.14
CA ILE A 26 3.99 -9.97 0.12
C ILE A 26 5.49 -10.24 0.32
N GLY A 27 6.29 -9.20 0.56
CA GLY A 27 7.72 -9.34 0.78
C GLY A 27 8.02 -10.12 2.07
N VAL A 28 7.23 -9.91 3.11
CA VAL A 28 7.32 -10.67 4.37
C VAL A 28 7.01 -12.15 4.14
N LEU A 29 5.87 -12.50 3.53
CA LEU A 29 5.47 -13.90 3.34
C LEU A 29 6.45 -14.66 2.44
N THR A 30 6.90 -14.04 1.34
CA THR A 30 7.91 -14.66 0.46
C THR A 30 9.27 -14.82 1.15
N THR A 31 9.60 -13.93 2.11
CA THR A 31 10.80 -14.08 2.94
C THR A 31 10.62 -15.18 3.98
N ALA A 32 9.45 -15.30 4.60
CA ALA A 32 9.13 -16.37 5.53
C ALA A 32 9.21 -17.74 4.84
N GLU A 33 8.72 -17.85 3.61
CA GLU A 33 8.83 -19.06 2.80
C GLU A 33 10.28 -19.45 2.54
N LYS A 34 11.11 -18.49 2.07
CA LYS A 34 12.55 -18.71 1.85
C LYS A 34 13.31 -19.13 3.12
N LYS A 35 12.84 -18.67 4.28
CA LYS A 35 13.41 -19.02 5.60
C LYS A 35 12.81 -20.28 6.21
N SER A 36 11.91 -20.98 5.51
CA SER A 36 11.18 -22.14 6.06
C SER A 36 10.40 -21.83 7.34
N LEU A 37 9.94 -20.58 7.50
CA LEU A 37 9.12 -20.11 8.63
C LEU A 37 7.63 -20.07 8.30
N LEU A 38 7.27 -20.15 7.01
CA LEU A 38 5.89 -20.04 6.55
C LEU A 38 5.07 -21.25 7.02
N LYS A 39 3.95 -20.98 7.69
CA LYS A 39 2.98 -22.01 8.10
C LYS A 39 2.37 -22.70 6.86
N PRO A 40 2.09 -24.01 6.91
CA PRO A 40 1.48 -24.73 5.80
C PRO A 40 0.20 -24.09 5.27
N GLU A 41 -0.67 -23.57 6.16
CA GLU A 41 -1.92 -22.90 5.75
C GLU A 41 -1.72 -21.59 4.97
N HIS A 42 -0.52 -20.99 4.99
CA HIS A 42 -0.22 -19.74 4.29
C HIS A 42 0.51 -19.94 2.96
N GLN A 43 0.79 -21.20 2.59
CA GLN A 43 1.43 -21.53 1.31
C GLN A 43 0.59 -21.03 0.13
N GLY A 44 1.25 -20.42 -0.86
CA GLY A 44 0.61 -19.92 -2.07
C GLY A 44 -0.17 -18.61 -1.92
N LEU A 45 -0.47 -18.12 -0.71
CA LEU A 45 -1.25 -16.90 -0.50
C LEU A 45 -0.61 -15.67 -1.15
N ALA A 46 0.71 -15.49 -1.00
CA ALA A 46 1.41 -14.37 -1.62
C ALA A 46 1.28 -14.40 -3.15
N THR A 47 1.47 -15.58 -3.77
CA THR A 47 1.33 -15.79 -5.21
C THR A 47 -0.09 -15.48 -5.68
N GLU A 48 -1.11 -15.98 -4.97
CA GLU A 48 -2.50 -15.70 -5.29
C GLU A 48 -2.77 -14.18 -5.31
N VAL A 49 -2.34 -13.45 -4.28
CA VAL A 49 -2.51 -11.98 -4.21
C VAL A 49 -1.74 -11.27 -5.32
N MET A 50 -0.52 -11.71 -5.65
CA MET A 50 0.27 -11.16 -6.76
C MET A 50 -0.44 -11.34 -8.11
N CYS A 51 -1.08 -12.50 -8.33
CA CYS A 51 -1.76 -12.82 -9.59
C CYS A 51 -3.12 -12.14 -9.76
N ARG A 52 -3.70 -11.53 -8.72
CA ARG A 52 -4.94 -10.73 -8.86
C ARG A 52 -4.68 -9.48 -9.70
N MET A 53 -5.29 -9.38 -10.87
CA MET A 53 -5.12 -8.21 -11.74
C MET A 53 -5.77 -6.95 -11.15
N ASN A 54 -5.11 -5.79 -11.28
CA ASN A 54 -5.65 -4.49 -10.89
C ASN A 54 -6.67 -3.92 -11.92
N ILE A 55 -7.53 -4.78 -12.48
CA ILE A 55 -8.51 -4.40 -13.52
C ILE A 55 -9.51 -3.32 -13.06
N ALA A 56 -9.77 -3.26 -11.75
CA ALA A 56 -10.66 -2.25 -11.16
C ALA A 56 -10.13 -0.81 -11.34
N GLY A 57 -8.83 -0.62 -11.55
CA GLY A 57 -8.24 0.70 -11.82
C GLY A 57 -8.88 1.41 -13.02
N ALA A 58 -9.21 0.65 -14.07
CA ALA A 58 -9.90 1.19 -15.24
C ALA A 58 -11.29 1.73 -14.90
N ALA A 59 -12.01 1.06 -13.99
CA ALA A 59 -13.31 1.52 -13.51
C ALA A 59 -13.17 2.74 -12.59
N PHE A 60 -12.21 2.74 -11.66
CA PHE A 60 -11.95 3.84 -10.74
C PHE A 60 -11.54 5.14 -11.47
N ALA A 61 -10.88 5.04 -12.62
CA ALA A 61 -10.57 6.20 -13.45
C ALA A 61 -11.81 6.97 -13.93
N ASN A 62 -12.98 6.32 -14.01
CA ASN A 62 -14.24 6.97 -14.39
C ASN A 62 -14.98 7.61 -13.20
N ILE A 63 -14.45 7.52 -11.98
CA ILE A 63 -15.08 8.09 -10.79
C ILE A 63 -14.50 9.48 -10.53
N ASP A 64 -15.34 10.51 -10.54
CA ASP A 64 -14.93 11.92 -10.33
C ASP A 64 -14.35 12.18 -8.92
N GLY A 65 -14.81 11.40 -7.95
CA GLY A 65 -14.33 11.44 -6.56
C GLY A 65 -12.91 10.91 -6.40
N VAL A 66 -12.42 10.07 -7.31
CA VAL A 66 -11.03 9.57 -7.27
C VAL A 66 -10.12 10.69 -7.76
N LYS A 67 -9.34 11.26 -6.84
CA LYS A 67 -8.45 12.40 -7.10
C LYS A 67 -7.05 11.97 -7.47
N ALA A 68 -6.54 10.92 -6.84
CA ALA A 68 -5.28 10.32 -7.23
C ALA A 68 -5.36 8.80 -7.15
N MET A 69 -4.53 8.14 -7.96
CA MET A 69 -4.40 6.69 -7.96
C MET A 69 -2.96 6.33 -8.33
N THR A 70 -2.40 5.35 -7.63
CA THR A 70 -1.10 4.73 -7.93
C THR A 70 -1.16 3.26 -7.56
N ASP A 71 -0.26 2.43 -8.06
CA ASP A 71 -0.07 1.06 -7.57
C ASP A 71 1.00 1.05 -6.46
N VAL A 72 0.82 0.18 -5.46
CA VAL A 72 1.80 -0.05 -4.39
C VAL A 72 2.67 -1.22 -4.80
N THR A 73 3.94 -0.94 -5.10
CA THR A 73 4.90 -1.93 -5.57
C THR A 73 6.12 -2.06 -4.64
N GLY A 74 7.32 -2.25 -5.19
CA GLY A 74 8.54 -2.56 -4.45
C GLY A 74 8.97 -1.49 -3.45
N PHE A 75 8.47 -0.26 -3.59
CA PHE A 75 8.77 0.84 -2.68
C PHE A 75 7.97 0.82 -1.37
N GLY A 76 7.03 -0.12 -1.25
CA GLY A 76 6.17 -0.26 -0.07
C GLY A 76 5.08 0.81 -0.01
N LEU A 77 4.15 0.66 0.95
CA LEU A 77 3.02 1.58 1.08
C LEU A 77 3.49 3.01 1.37
N LEU A 78 4.43 3.18 2.31
CA LEU A 78 4.88 4.52 2.71
C LEU A 78 5.66 5.23 1.60
N GLY A 79 6.42 4.49 0.79
CA GLY A 79 7.11 5.06 -0.37
C GLY A 79 6.11 5.67 -1.36
N HIS A 80 5.17 4.85 -1.85
CA HIS A 80 4.15 5.29 -2.81
C HIS A 80 3.21 6.37 -2.27
N LEU A 81 2.84 6.29 -0.98
CA LEU A 81 2.04 7.32 -0.35
C LEU A 81 2.83 8.63 -0.17
N SER A 82 4.13 8.55 0.14
CA SER A 82 4.98 9.75 0.25
C SER A 82 5.09 10.49 -1.08
N GLU A 83 5.24 9.77 -2.21
CA GLU A 83 5.25 10.37 -3.55
C GLU A 83 3.92 11.06 -3.88
N MET A 84 2.80 10.41 -3.56
CA MET A 84 1.47 11.00 -3.72
C MET A 84 1.31 12.27 -2.89
N CYS A 85 1.76 12.26 -1.64
CA CYS A 85 1.69 13.41 -0.73
C CYS A 85 2.56 14.57 -1.20
N GLN A 86 3.82 14.30 -1.57
CA GLN A 86 4.76 15.29 -2.09
C GLN A 86 4.25 15.91 -3.40
N GLY A 87 3.79 15.08 -4.34
CA GLY A 87 3.27 15.54 -5.62
C GLY A 87 2.04 16.45 -5.49
N ALA A 88 1.24 16.26 -4.44
CA ALA A 88 0.02 17.04 -4.19
C ALA A 88 0.20 18.16 -3.14
N GLY A 89 1.35 18.26 -2.48
CA GLY A 89 1.58 19.23 -1.40
C GLY A 89 0.69 18.99 -0.16
N VAL A 90 0.40 17.74 0.17
CA VAL A 90 -0.44 17.35 1.32
C VAL A 90 0.30 16.39 2.26
N GLN A 91 -0.29 16.11 3.42
CA GLN A 91 0.16 15.09 4.35
C GLN A 91 -0.92 14.01 4.51
N ALA A 92 -0.51 12.81 4.92
CA ALA A 92 -1.42 11.69 5.16
C ALA A 92 -1.34 11.21 6.61
N LEU A 93 -2.48 10.80 7.15
CA LEU A 93 -2.60 10.10 8.42
C LEU A 93 -3.12 8.68 8.14
N LEU A 94 -2.43 7.68 8.66
CA LEU A 94 -2.82 6.28 8.55
C LEU A 94 -3.18 5.71 9.92
N CYS A 95 -4.30 5.01 9.99
CA CYS A 95 -4.64 4.14 11.11
C CYS A 95 -4.11 2.74 10.80
N TYR A 96 -3.05 2.30 11.49
CA TYR A 96 -2.38 1.03 11.21
C TYR A 96 -3.32 -0.20 11.30
N GLN A 97 -4.32 -0.13 12.16
CA GLN A 97 -5.31 -1.19 12.38
C GLN A 97 -6.25 -1.34 11.16
N ASP A 98 -6.47 -0.29 10.39
CA ASP A 98 -7.37 -0.28 9.22
C ASP A 98 -6.67 -0.76 7.94
N ILE A 99 -5.36 -0.96 7.98
CA ILE A 99 -4.59 -1.40 6.82
C ILE A 99 -4.85 -2.90 6.61
N PRO A 100 -5.28 -3.34 5.41
CA PRO A 100 -5.46 -4.76 5.13
C PRO A 100 -4.11 -5.47 5.07
N LYS A 101 -4.01 -6.65 5.70
CA LYS A 101 -2.77 -7.40 5.90
C LYS A 101 -2.96 -8.85 5.49
N LEU A 102 -1.90 -9.48 4.99
CA LEU A 102 -1.89 -10.91 4.75
C LEU A 102 -1.89 -11.68 6.09
N PRO A 103 -2.53 -12.86 6.15
CA PRO A 103 -2.59 -13.66 7.37
C PRO A 103 -1.19 -13.94 7.96
N GLY A 104 -1.06 -13.76 9.27
CA GLY A 104 0.17 -14.02 10.03
C GLY A 104 1.35 -13.08 9.74
N VAL A 105 1.18 -12.02 8.93
CA VAL A 105 2.30 -11.16 8.54
C VAL A 105 3.06 -10.57 9.73
N GLU A 106 2.34 -10.16 10.78
CA GLU A 106 2.94 -9.57 11.98
C GLU A 106 3.75 -10.60 12.77
N GLU A 107 3.28 -11.86 12.82
CA GLU A 107 4.01 -12.97 13.44
C GLU A 107 5.31 -13.25 12.69
N TYR A 108 5.27 -13.27 11.35
CA TYR A 108 6.47 -13.49 10.54
C TYR A 108 7.47 -12.34 10.67
N ILE A 109 7.01 -11.09 10.79
CA ILE A 109 7.87 -9.94 11.09
C ILE A 109 8.55 -10.13 12.46
N ALA A 110 7.80 -10.54 13.48
CA ALA A 110 8.35 -10.81 14.81
C ALA A 110 9.40 -11.94 14.80
N LEU A 111 9.24 -12.94 13.92
CA LEU A 111 10.22 -13.99 13.65
C LEU A 111 11.39 -13.55 12.76
N GLY A 112 11.45 -12.28 12.36
CA GLY A 112 12.54 -11.72 11.55
C GLY A 112 12.45 -12.01 10.05
N ALA A 113 11.28 -12.38 9.54
CA ALA A 113 11.04 -12.55 8.10
C ALA A 113 10.85 -11.20 7.38
N VAL A 114 11.82 -10.30 7.51
CA VAL A 114 11.81 -8.98 6.87
C VAL A 114 12.76 -9.01 5.67
N PRO A 115 12.30 -8.69 4.43
CA PRO A 115 13.17 -8.65 3.27
C PRO A 115 14.11 -7.44 3.34
N GLY A 116 15.34 -7.58 2.83
CA GLY A 116 16.33 -6.49 2.84
C GLY A 116 15.91 -5.23 2.07
N GLY A 117 14.95 -5.34 1.14
CA GLY A 117 14.37 -4.17 0.47
C GLY A 117 13.64 -3.21 1.42
N THR A 118 13.11 -3.72 2.54
CA THR A 118 12.41 -2.93 3.57
C THR A 118 13.31 -1.86 4.18
N GLU A 119 14.55 -2.22 4.52
CA GLU A 119 15.50 -1.28 5.10
C GLU A 119 15.97 -0.24 4.09
N ARG A 120 16.16 -0.65 2.82
CA ARG A 120 16.47 0.28 1.72
C ARG A 120 15.35 1.30 1.52
N ASN A 121 14.11 0.82 1.50
CA ASN A 121 12.92 1.65 1.42
C ASN A 121 12.86 2.68 2.56
N PHE A 122 13.02 2.22 3.81
CA PHE A 122 13.01 3.13 4.96
C PHE A 122 14.19 4.12 4.92
N ALA A 123 15.37 3.72 4.46
CA ALA A 123 16.48 4.66 4.30
C ALA A 123 16.17 5.77 3.28
N SER A 124 15.37 5.48 2.24
CA SER A 124 14.99 6.46 1.22
C SER A 124 14.00 7.51 1.71
N TYR A 125 12.95 7.12 2.44
CA TYR A 125 11.83 8.02 2.79
C TYR A 125 11.48 8.06 4.29
N GLY A 126 12.21 7.34 5.14
CA GLY A 126 11.93 7.27 6.58
C GLY A 126 11.99 8.61 7.29
N HIS A 127 12.78 9.55 6.77
CA HIS A 127 12.88 10.93 7.28
C HIS A 127 11.57 11.75 7.09
N LEU A 128 10.63 11.26 6.28
CA LEU A 128 9.30 11.85 6.09
C LEU A 128 8.26 11.29 7.06
N MET A 129 8.62 10.26 7.83
CA MET A 129 7.70 9.51 8.68
C MET A 129 7.82 9.96 10.13
N GLY A 130 6.70 9.91 10.87
CA GLY A 130 6.71 10.04 12.31
C GLY A 130 7.21 8.78 13.02
N ASP A 131 7.35 8.86 14.34
CA ASP A 131 7.77 7.72 15.15
C ASP A 131 6.80 6.55 15.04
N MET A 132 7.35 5.34 14.90
CA MET A 132 6.60 4.09 14.84
C MET A 132 7.45 2.92 15.34
N SER A 133 6.81 1.84 15.77
CA SER A 133 7.53 0.63 16.18
C SER A 133 8.27 0.00 15.00
N ARG A 134 9.26 -0.84 15.30
CA ARG A 134 10.04 -1.55 14.27
C ARG A 134 9.14 -2.43 13.41
N GLU A 135 8.18 -3.11 14.03
CA GLU A 135 7.25 -4.05 13.38
C GLU A 135 6.32 -3.32 12.42
N VAL A 136 5.75 -2.19 12.86
CA VAL A 136 4.92 -1.32 12.02
C VAL A 136 5.73 -0.82 10.83
N ARG A 137 6.94 -0.30 11.08
CA ARG A 137 7.85 0.16 10.03
C ARG A 137 8.15 -0.96 9.04
N SER A 138 8.45 -2.16 9.53
CA SER A 138 8.78 -3.32 8.70
C SER A 138 7.65 -3.69 7.75
N LEU A 139 6.40 -3.65 8.22
CA LEU A 139 5.26 -3.92 7.34
C LEU A 139 5.00 -2.78 6.34
N LEU A 140 5.01 -1.54 6.82
CA LEU A 140 4.64 -0.38 5.99
C LEU A 140 5.69 -0.05 4.91
N CYS A 141 6.94 -0.45 5.12
CA CYS A 141 8.03 -0.34 4.15
C CYS A 141 8.28 -1.64 3.35
N ASP A 142 7.52 -2.71 3.61
CA ASP A 142 7.69 -4.01 2.95
C ASP A 142 7.49 -3.87 1.43
N PRO A 143 8.44 -4.31 0.58
CA PRO A 143 8.27 -4.33 -0.86
C PRO A 143 7.08 -5.21 -1.29
N GLN A 144 6.16 -4.65 -2.06
CA GLN A 144 5.02 -5.39 -2.61
C GLN A 144 5.30 -5.73 -4.08
N THR A 145 5.60 -6.99 -4.41
CA THR A 145 5.60 -7.40 -5.82
C THR A 145 4.15 -7.50 -6.31
N SER A 146 3.78 -6.86 -7.42
CA SER A 146 2.40 -6.88 -7.95
C SER A 146 1.33 -6.53 -6.89
N GLY A 147 1.56 -5.46 -6.12
CA GLY A 147 0.63 -5.05 -5.07
C GLY A 147 -0.67 -4.42 -5.60
N GLY A 148 -1.44 -3.85 -4.68
CA GLY A 148 -2.74 -3.27 -4.97
C GLY A 148 -2.66 -1.84 -5.49
N LEU A 149 -3.81 -1.26 -5.81
CA LEU A 149 -3.97 0.16 -6.07
C LEU A 149 -4.16 0.91 -4.75
N LEU A 150 -3.48 2.04 -4.61
CA LEU A 150 -3.70 3.07 -3.60
C LEU A 150 -4.48 4.21 -4.24
N LEU A 151 -5.63 4.55 -3.64
CA LEU A 151 -6.51 5.61 -4.12
C LEU A 151 -6.69 6.71 -3.08
N ALA A 152 -6.69 7.96 -3.53
CA ALA A 152 -7.16 9.10 -2.76
C ALA A 152 -8.53 9.53 -3.30
N VAL A 153 -9.55 9.45 -2.46
CA VAL A 153 -10.95 9.67 -2.86
C VAL A 153 -11.57 10.77 -2.00
N THR A 154 -12.10 11.82 -2.62
CA THR A 154 -12.84 12.85 -1.88
C THR A 154 -14.15 12.26 -1.32
N PRO A 155 -14.54 12.61 -0.08
CA PRO A 155 -15.87 12.30 0.42
C PRO A 155 -16.92 12.82 -0.55
N GLY A 156 -17.88 11.98 -0.94
CA GLY A 156 -18.97 12.42 -1.79
C GLY A 156 -19.72 13.59 -1.14
N ARG A 157 -20.16 14.58 -1.93
CA ARG A 157 -21.19 15.50 -1.46
C ARG A 157 -22.42 14.64 -1.15
N ARG A 158 -22.71 14.44 0.14
CA ARG A 158 -24.04 14.04 0.57
C ARG A 158 -24.95 15.18 0.09
N ARG A 159 -25.75 14.96 -0.95
CA ARG A 159 -26.88 15.85 -1.20
C ARG A 159 -27.65 15.87 0.12
N ARG A 160 -27.77 17.05 0.74
CA ARG A 160 -28.73 17.24 1.83
C ARG A 160 -30.08 16.88 1.22
N CYS A 161 -30.65 15.75 1.64
CA CYS A 161 -32.09 15.57 1.62
C CYS A 161 -32.63 16.33 2.83
#